data_AF-A0A932WWA3-F1
#
_entry.id   AF-A0A932WWA3-F1
#
_cell.length_a   1.000
_cell.length_b   1.000
_cell.length_c   1.000
_cell.angle_alpha   90.00
_cell.angle_beta   90.00
_cell.angle_gamma   90.00
#
_symmetry.space_group_name_H-M   'P 1'
#
loop_
_entity.id
_entity.type
_entity.pdbx_description
1 polymer ?
#
loop_
_entity_poly.entity_id
_entity_poly.type
_entity_poly.pdbx_seq_one_letter_code
_entity_poly.pdbx_strand_id
1 'polypeptide(L)'
;MKRYQERTLWALALCASVGLWAVVGAQAPSRIAAPGTPAVSPAAGTDTFDSIAEIQPFSGDGQTDFGLIDLVGPTTVVRGNPQRGPQPRTYQIDTELVSMNLTGFSSMLGGDVTVRESPTRASTGRITGPSKVGFPANSFFDVFVEIDVPGIGRLHNEQAVRLISIIHGIPPIEDAYNAPENLAVPLLDSQGIVRALLGHVQHVPCQPSHRKIKRELILLEKKLDLLLQIVDGDG
;
A
#
# COMPACT_ATOMS: atom_id res chain seq x y z
N MET A 1 -24.22 8.11 28.63
CA MET A 1 -23.65 6.80 28.24
C MET A 1 -24.50 6.00 27.24
N LYS A 2 -25.84 5.93 27.36
CA LYS A 2 -26.67 5.25 26.33
C LYS A 2 -26.80 5.97 24.96
N ARG A 3 -26.62 7.30 24.90
CA ARG A 3 -26.66 8.08 23.65
C ARG A 3 -25.39 7.99 22.78
N TYR A 4 -24.31 7.42 23.30
CA TYR A 4 -23.05 7.25 22.56
C TYR A 4 -23.06 5.98 21.69
N GLN A 5 -23.88 4.98 22.03
CA GLN A 5 -24.00 3.73 21.26
C GLN A 5 -25.01 3.77 20.10
N GLU A 6 -25.97 4.71 20.13
CA GLU A 6 -26.97 4.83 19.05
C GLU A 6 -26.52 5.74 17.90
N ARG A 7 -25.49 6.58 18.12
CA ARG A 7 -24.96 7.51 17.09
C ARG A 7 -23.80 6.93 16.27
N THR A 8 -23.12 5.91 16.76
CA THR A 8 -22.13 5.12 16.00
C THR A 8 -22.77 4.26 14.91
N LEU A 9 -24.06 3.92 15.04
CA LEU A 9 -24.78 3.11 14.05
C LEU A 9 -25.11 3.84 12.75
N TRP A 10 -25.17 5.18 12.75
CA TRP A 10 -25.36 5.96 11.51
C TRP A 10 -24.04 6.31 10.80
N ALA A 11 -22.93 6.42 11.55
CA ALA A 11 -21.60 6.60 10.97
C ALA A 11 -21.04 5.28 10.38
N LEU A 12 -21.39 4.13 10.95
CA LEU A 12 -21.05 2.81 10.41
C LEU A 12 -21.92 2.39 9.21
N ALA A 13 -23.11 2.99 9.02
CA ALA A 13 -23.97 2.71 7.88
C ALA A 13 -23.53 3.40 6.57
N LEU A 14 -22.60 4.37 6.63
CA LEU A 14 -22.06 5.03 5.44
C LEU A 14 -20.72 4.44 4.96
N CYS A 15 -20.03 3.62 5.78
CA CYS A 15 -18.77 3.00 5.40
C CYS A 15 -18.93 1.54 4.89
N ALA A 16 -20.06 0.89 5.15
CA ALA A 16 -20.28 -0.52 4.77
C ALA A 16 -20.90 -0.74 3.37
N SER A 17 -20.95 0.26 2.49
CA SER A 17 -21.66 0.15 1.20
C SER A 17 -20.95 0.67 -0.04
N VAL A 18 -19.64 0.91 0.00
CA VAL A 18 -18.83 1.06 -1.22
C VAL A 18 -17.99 -0.20 -1.46
N GLY A 19 -18.69 -1.35 -1.45
CA GLY A 19 -18.33 -2.48 -2.29
C GLY A 19 -18.62 -2.14 -3.75
N LEU A 20 -17.96 -1.11 -4.29
CA LEU A 20 -18.13 -0.66 -5.66
C LEU A 20 -17.03 -1.25 -6.55
N TRP A 21 -16.91 -2.58 -6.53
CA TRP A 21 -16.31 -3.33 -7.63
C TRP A 21 -17.37 -3.52 -8.71
N ALA A 22 -17.68 -2.45 -9.46
CA ALA A 22 -18.20 -2.52 -10.83
C ALA A 22 -18.61 -1.12 -11.30
N VAL A 23 -17.76 -0.46 -12.09
CA VAL A 23 -18.21 0.19 -13.33
C VAL A 23 -17.16 -0.05 -14.40
N VAL A 24 -17.60 -0.79 -15.40
CA VAL A 24 -17.10 -0.83 -16.77
C VAL A 24 -16.86 0.61 -17.25
N GLY A 25 -15.60 1.03 -17.26
CA GLY A 25 -15.13 2.25 -17.89
C GLY A 25 -14.14 1.85 -18.98
N ALA A 26 -14.50 2.12 -20.23
CA ALA A 26 -13.78 1.71 -21.42
C ALA A 26 -12.26 1.87 -21.30
N GLN A 27 -11.55 0.75 -21.48
CA GLN A 27 -10.13 0.73 -21.78
C GLN A 27 -9.86 1.72 -22.93
N ALA A 28 -9.15 2.81 -22.65
CA ALA A 28 -8.22 3.29 -23.66
C ALA A 28 -7.20 2.15 -23.80
N PRO A 29 -6.97 1.60 -25.01
CA PRO A 29 -6.12 0.43 -25.13
C PRO A 29 -4.73 0.80 -24.64
N SER A 30 -4.33 0.27 -23.47
CA SER A 30 -2.99 -0.28 -23.34
C SER A 30 -2.84 -1.12 -24.58
N ARG A 31 -2.02 -0.67 -25.54
CA ARG A 31 -1.93 -1.23 -26.90
C ARG A 31 -2.13 -2.74 -26.79
N ILE A 32 -3.33 -3.20 -27.16
CA ILE A 32 -3.62 -4.62 -27.23
C ILE A 32 -2.62 -5.08 -28.27
N ALA A 33 -1.56 -5.76 -27.82
CA ALA A 33 -0.67 -6.44 -28.71
C ALA A 33 -1.60 -7.25 -29.63
N ALA A 34 -1.42 -7.09 -30.94
CA ALA A 34 -2.24 -7.78 -31.93
C ALA A 34 -2.44 -9.24 -31.51
N PRO A 35 -3.66 -9.79 -31.61
CA PRO A 35 -3.94 -11.15 -31.16
C PRO A 35 -2.91 -12.10 -31.79
N GLY A 36 -2.07 -12.71 -30.95
CA GLY A 36 -0.99 -13.60 -31.37
C GLY A 36 0.44 -13.13 -31.08
N THR A 37 0.67 -11.91 -30.55
CA THR A 37 2.01 -11.52 -30.06
C THR A 37 2.07 -11.66 -28.55
N PRO A 38 2.79 -12.63 -27.98
CA PRO A 38 2.85 -12.79 -26.54
C PRO A 38 3.59 -11.59 -25.92
N ALA A 39 3.04 -11.03 -24.83
CA ALA A 39 3.51 -9.80 -24.20
C ALA A 39 4.91 -9.95 -23.59
N VAL A 40 5.95 -9.51 -24.29
CA VAL A 40 7.35 -9.68 -23.82
C VAL A 40 7.55 -8.92 -22.53
N SER A 41 8.09 -9.57 -21.49
CA SER A 41 8.45 -8.85 -20.27
C SER A 41 9.45 -7.75 -20.64
N PRO A 42 9.24 -6.51 -20.15
CA PRO A 42 10.09 -5.39 -20.53
C PRO A 42 11.55 -5.66 -20.14
N ALA A 43 12.48 -5.07 -20.89
CA ALA A 43 13.90 -5.03 -20.51
C ALA A 43 14.09 -4.29 -19.17
N ALA A 44 15.29 -4.36 -18.59
CA ALA A 44 15.62 -3.58 -17.39
C ALA A 44 15.19 -2.11 -17.54
N GLY A 45 14.72 -1.52 -16.44
CA GLY A 45 14.21 -0.15 -16.46
C GLY A 45 13.63 0.29 -15.13
N THR A 46 13.10 1.51 -15.12
CA THR A 46 12.47 2.12 -13.96
C THR A 46 11.01 2.34 -14.24
N ASP A 47 10.15 1.88 -13.35
CA ASP A 47 8.72 2.14 -13.39
C ASP A 47 8.36 3.08 -12.24
N THR A 48 7.72 4.20 -12.55
CA THR A 48 7.13 5.10 -11.56
C THR A 48 5.63 5.13 -11.78
N PHE A 49 4.88 4.93 -10.69
CA PHE A 49 3.42 4.90 -10.72
C PHE A 49 2.85 5.51 -9.45
N ASP A 50 1.60 5.95 -9.54
CA ASP A 50 0.83 6.31 -8.36
C ASP A 50 0.43 5.03 -7.60
N SER A 51 0.22 5.16 -6.29
CA SER A 51 -0.13 4.05 -5.42
C SER A 51 -1.17 4.44 -4.39
N ILE A 52 -1.99 3.46 -4.04
CA ILE A 52 -2.82 3.45 -2.84
C ILE A 52 -2.25 2.37 -1.92
N ALA A 53 -2.21 2.62 -0.63
CA ALA A 53 -1.88 1.62 0.35
C ALA A 53 -2.82 1.72 1.55
N GLU A 54 -2.99 0.59 2.23
CA GLU A 54 -3.69 0.49 3.50
C GLU A 54 -2.73 -0.09 4.52
N ILE A 55 -2.65 0.53 5.70
CA ILE A 55 -1.90 -0.01 6.83
C ILE A 55 -2.77 -0.06 8.08
N GLN A 56 -2.53 -1.04 8.94
CA GLN A 56 -3.10 -1.09 10.28
C GLN A 56 -2.00 -1.16 11.33
N PRO A 57 -1.71 -0.07 12.04
CA PRO A 57 -0.83 -0.09 13.18
C PRO A 57 -1.57 -0.44 14.47
N PHE A 58 -0.88 -1.13 15.36
CA PHE A 58 -1.28 -1.41 16.73
C PHE A 58 -0.27 -0.77 17.70
N SER A 59 -0.65 -0.56 18.96
CA SER A 59 0.30 -0.17 20.01
C SER A 59 1.42 -1.19 20.14
N GLY A 60 2.57 -0.80 20.72
CA GLY A 60 3.74 -1.67 20.85
C GLY A 60 3.50 -2.97 21.64
N ASP A 61 2.46 -2.99 22.49
CA ASP A 61 1.99 -4.18 23.22
C ASP A 61 0.89 -4.98 22.47
N GLY A 62 0.51 -4.53 21.28
CA GLY A 62 -0.52 -5.13 20.43
C GLY A 62 -1.95 -5.00 20.95
N GLN A 63 -2.20 -4.26 22.04
CA GLN A 63 -3.52 -4.20 22.68
C GLN A 63 -4.46 -3.14 22.08
N THR A 64 -3.90 -2.05 21.56
CA THR A 64 -4.67 -0.95 20.98
C THR A 64 -4.56 -1.00 19.46
N ASP A 65 -5.69 -1.12 18.79
CA ASP A 65 -5.81 -0.98 17.34
C ASP A 65 -5.97 0.51 17.00
N PHE A 66 -5.13 1.04 16.11
CA PHE A 66 -5.22 2.43 15.63
C PHE A 66 -6.06 2.57 14.34
N GLY A 67 -6.71 1.49 13.92
CA GLY A 67 -7.57 1.45 12.74
C GLY A 67 -6.81 1.40 11.43
N LEU A 68 -7.55 1.24 10.34
CA LEU A 68 -7.02 1.28 8.98
C LEU A 68 -6.68 2.72 8.60
N ILE A 69 -5.53 2.88 7.97
CA ILE A 69 -5.03 4.17 7.48
C ILE A 69 -4.81 4.05 5.99
N ASP A 70 -5.59 4.83 5.26
CA ASP A 70 -5.47 4.98 3.82
C ASP A 70 -4.34 5.94 3.46
N LEU A 71 -3.48 5.50 2.55
CA LEU A 71 -2.28 6.21 2.12
C LEU A 71 -2.27 6.34 0.60
N VAL A 72 -1.81 7.49 0.11
CA VAL A 72 -1.70 7.75 -1.33
C VAL A 72 -0.39 8.46 -1.68
N GLY A 73 0.22 8.11 -2.80
CA GLY A 73 1.45 8.75 -3.24
C GLY A 73 2.19 8.00 -4.34
N PRO A 74 3.31 8.53 -4.83
CA PRO A 74 4.13 7.85 -5.82
C PRO A 74 4.94 6.70 -5.22
N THR A 75 5.17 5.69 -6.05
CA THR A 75 6.13 4.59 -5.83
C THR A 75 7.00 4.44 -7.08
N THR A 76 8.29 4.14 -6.90
CA THR A 76 9.25 3.88 -7.97
C THR A 76 9.95 2.56 -7.74
N VAL A 77 9.96 1.71 -8.77
CA VAL A 77 10.59 0.40 -8.79
C VAL A 77 11.63 0.35 -9.91
N VAL A 78 12.83 -0.13 -9.59
CA VAL A 78 13.85 -0.50 -10.57
C VAL A 78 13.75 -2.00 -10.85
N ARG A 79 13.87 -2.36 -12.13
CA ARG A 79 13.76 -3.73 -12.62
C ARG A 79 15.05 -4.13 -13.33
N GLY A 80 15.53 -5.34 -13.05
CA GLY A 80 16.60 -5.97 -13.80
C GLY A 80 16.16 -6.49 -15.17
N ASN A 81 17.10 -7.10 -15.90
CA ASN A 81 16.78 -7.82 -17.13
C ASN A 81 16.10 -9.16 -16.82
N PRO A 82 15.14 -9.63 -17.63
CA PRO A 82 14.63 -10.99 -17.51
C PRO A 82 15.76 -12.02 -17.69
N GLN A 83 15.89 -12.91 -16.70
CA GLN A 83 16.87 -14.00 -16.67
C GLN A 83 16.17 -15.35 -16.56
N ARG A 84 16.85 -16.43 -16.94
CA ARG A 84 16.34 -17.78 -16.76
C ARG A 84 16.18 -18.07 -15.25
N GLY A 85 15.00 -18.51 -14.86
CA GLY A 85 14.69 -18.88 -13.49
C GLY A 85 15.29 -20.23 -13.08
N PRO A 86 15.16 -20.59 -11.79
CA PRO A 86 15.76 -21.81 -11.27
C PRO A 86 15.08 -23.09 -11.77
N GLN A 87 13.79 -23.04 -12.11
CA GLN A 87 13.08 -24.18 -12.70
C GLN A 87 13.19 -24.19 -14.24
N PRO A 88 13.07 -25.36 -14.88
CA PRO A 88 13.00 -25.44 -16.33
C PRO A 88 11.88 -24.56 -16.89
N ARG A 89 12.24 -23.75 -17.90
CA ARG A 89 11.33 -22.84 -18.63
C ARG A 89 10.77 -21.67 -17.80
N THR A 90 11.17 -21.48 -16.54
CA THR A 90 10.79 -20.27 -15.79
C THR A 90 11.75 -19.13 -16.05
N TYR A 91 11.28 -17.90 -15.80
CA TYR A 91 12.06 -16.69 -15.89
C TYR A 91 11.86 -15.86 -14.63
N GLN A 92 12.88 -15.08 -14.29
CA GLN A 92 12.88 -14.18 -13.16
C GLN A 92 13.35 -12.78 -13.55
N ILE A 93 12.85 -11.78 -12.85
CA ILE A 93 13.30 -10.39 -12.90
C ILE A 93 13.51 -9.96 -11.45
N ASP A 94 14.75 -9.63 -11.08
CA ASP A 94 15.00 -9.00 -9.78
C ASP A 94 14.49 -7.56 -9.83
N THR A 95 13.87 -7.12 -8.73
CA THR A 95 13.29 -5.78 -8.60
C THR A 95 13.73 -5.13 -7.30
N GLU A 96 13.67 -3.80 -7.25
CA GLU A 96 13.94 -3.03 -6.05
C GLU A 96 12.98 -1.84 -5.99
N LEU A 97 12.28 -1.69 -4.86
CA LEU A 97 11.51 -0.50 -4.57
C LEU A 97 12.50 0.55 -4.04
N VAL A 98 12.80 1.55 -4.86
CA VAL A 98 13.86 2.55 -4.61
C VAL A 98 13.32 3.89 -4.12
N SER A 99 12.00 4.09 -4.24
CA SER A 99 11.35 5.28 -3.68
C SER A 99 9.88 5.01 -3.46
N MET A 100 9.38 5.49 -2.33
CA MET A 100 7.96 5.55 -2.00
C MET A 100 7.75 6.74 -1.07
N ASN A 101 6.66 7.48 -1.27
CA ASN A 101 6.27 8.57 -0.38
C ASN A 101 4.75 8.68 -0.37
N LEU A 102 4.10 7.99 0.56
CA LEU A 102 2.66 7.93 0.68
C LEU A 102 2.20 8.78 1.88
N THR A 103 1.11 9.51 1.70
CA THR A 103 0.51 10.35 2.73
C THR A 103 -0.93 9.95 2.98
N GLY A 104 -1.36 9.98 4.23
CA GLY A 104 -2.72 9.70 4.67
C GLY A 104 -3.10 10.52 5.89
N PHE A 105 -4.26 10.21 6.46
CA PHE A 105 -4.76 10.85 7.68
C PHE A 105 -5.32 9.78 8.61
N SER A 106 -5.14 9.96 9.93
CA SER A 106 -5.77 9.14 10.95
C SER A 106 -6.28 10.04 12.07
N SER A 107 -7.59 9.98 12.32
CA SER A 107 -8.22 10.65 13.46
C SER A 107 -7.76 10.02 14.78
N MET A 108 -7.57 8.70 14.83
CA MET A 108 -7.11 7.99 16.02
C MET A 108 -5.68 8.37 16.42
N LEU A 109 -4.80 8.59 15.44
CA LEU A 109 -3.45 9.09 15.68
C LEU A 109 -3.39 10.61 15.76
N GLY A 110 -4.49 11.30 15.44
CA GLY A 110 -4.62 12.75 15.58
C GLY A 110 -3.88 13.56 14.49
N GLY A 111 -3.72 13.03 13.28
CA GLY A 111 -3.09 13.82 12.22
C GLY A 111 -2.68 13.08 10.94
N ASP A 112 -1.83 13.75 10.18
CA ASP A 112 -1.29 13.25 8.91
C ASP A 112 -0.24 12.17 9.16
N VAL A 113 -0.37 11.04 8.47
CA VAL A 113 0.60 9.93 8.51
C VAL A 113 1.37 9.91 7.19
N THR A 114 2.69 9.76 7.25
CA THR A 114 3.51 9.66 6.04
C THR A 114 4.37 8.41 6.08
N VAL A 115 4.31 7.58 5.03
CA VAL A 115 5.12 6.37 4.85
C VAL A 115 6.10 6.59 3.71
N ARG A 116 7.38 6.31 3.94
CA ARG A 116 8.45 6.44 2.94
C ARG A 116 9.28 5.17 2.86
N GLU A 117 9.90 4.96 1.70
CA GLU A 117 10.95 3.94 1.54
C GLU A 117 12.14 4.25 2.47
N SER A 118 12.78 3.19 3.01
CA SER A 118 13.91 3.33 3.92
C SER A 118 15.19 3.77 3.20
N PRO A 119 15.78 4.93 3.54
CA PRO A 119 17.00 5.40 2.88
C PRO A 119 18.26 4.57 3.21
N THR A 120 18.16 3.62 4.15
CA THR A 120 19.30 2.84 4.65
C THR A 120 19.19 1.35 4.38
N ARG A 121 18.02 0.86 3.92
CA ARG A 121 17.75 -0.57 3.74
C ARG A 121 17.00 -0.81 2.45
N ALA A 122 17.67 -1.48 1.50
CA ALA A 122 17.10 -1.78 0.20
C ALA A 122 15.85 -2.67 0.30
N SER A 123 14.75 -2.21 -0.30
CA SER A 123 13.51 -2.96 -0.41
C SER A 123 13.50 -3.84 -1.66
N THR A 124 14.13 -5.03 -1.57
CA THR A 124 14.32 -5.93 -2.71
C THR A 124 13.08 -6.78 -3.02
N GLY A 125 12.94 -7.19 -4.27
CA GLY A 125 11.86 -8.05 -4.74
C GLY A 125 12.25 -8.92 -5.92
N ARG A 126 11.30 -9.73 -6.36
CA ARG A 126 11.44 -10.57 -7.55
C ARG A 126 10.11 -10.90 -8.19
N ILE A 127 10.09 -10.88 -9.51
CA ILE A 127 9.01 -11.40 -10.35
C ILE A 127 9.45 -12.74 -10.93
N THR A 128 8.62 -13.78 -10.85
CA THR A 128 8.87 -15.12 -11.42
C THR A 128 7.67 -15.59 -12.22
N GLY A 129 7.89 -15.98 -13.48
CA GLY A 129 6.83 -16.38 -14.41
C GLY A 129 7.18 -17.59 -15.27
N PRO A 130 6.19 -18.17 -15.97
CA PRO A 130 6.33 -19.39 -16.77
C PRO A 130 7.09 -19.20 -18.10
N SER A 131 7.42 -17.96 -18.49
CA SER A 131 8.28 -17.64 -19.63
C SER A 131 8.80 -16.19 -19.54
N LYS A 132 9.68 -15.76 -20.44
CA LYS A 132 10.21 -14.37 -20.55
C LYS A 132 9.14 -13.31 -20.86
N VAL A 133 7.90 -13.78 -21.05
CA VAL A 133 6.77 -13.10 -21.69
C VAL A 133 5.48 -13.50 -20.94
N GLY A 134 5.61 -14.29 -19.87
CA GLY A 134 4.52 -15.06 -19.29
C GLY A 134 3.91 -14.36 -18.09
N PHE A 135 2.66 -13.96 -18.25
CA PHE A 135 1.75 -13.64 -17.16
C PHE A 135 0.63 -14.71 -17.10
N PRO A 136 0.02 -14.95 -15.94
CA PRO A 136 0.32 -14.36 -14.64
C PRO A 136 1.71 -14.73 -14.12
N ALA A 137 2.28 -13.87 -13.27
CA ALA A 137 3.58 -14.07 -12.64
C ALA A 137 3.49 -13.86 -11.13
N ASN A 138 4.28 -14.61 -10.36
CA ASN A 138 4.41 -14.38 -8.92
C ASN A 138 5.36 -13.20 -8.70
N SER A 139 4.97 -12.25 -7.87
CA SER A 139 5.80 -11.12 -7.49
C SER A 139 5.85 -10.99 -5.98
N PHE A 140 7.01 -10.59 -5.45
CA PHE A 140 7.12 -10.20 -4.05
C PHE A 140 8.07 -9.03 -3.87
N PHE A 141 7.91 -8.32 -2.75
CA PHE A 141 8.88 -7.39 -2.19
C PHE A 141 9.08 -7.68 -0.69
N ASP A 142 10.32 -7.56 -0.22
CA ASP A 142 10.65 -7.39 1.19
C ASP A 142 10.84 -5.90 1.42
N VAL A 143 9.88 -5.25 2.08
CA VAL A 143 9.80 -3.79 2.16
C VAL A 143 10.29 -3.26 3.51
N PHE A 144 11.12 -2.22 3.46
CA PHE A 144 11.55 -1.41 4.59
C PHE A 144 11.05 0.03 4.45
N VAL A 145 10.50 0.58 5.51
CA VAL A 145 9.88 1.90 5.51
C VAL A 145 10.29 2.74 6.71
N GLU A 146 10.18 4.05 6.54
CA GLU A 146 10.03 5.01 7.63
C GLU A 146 8.59 5.51 7.67
N ILE A 147 8.00 5.61 8.86
CA ILE A 147 6.63 6.10 9.07
C ILE A 147 6.69 7.28 10.03
N ASP A 148 6.27 8.46 9.60
CA ASP A 148 6.00 9.58 10.51
C ASP A 148 4.60 9.42 11.08
N VAL A 149 4.53 9.18 12.39
CA VAL A 149 3.28 9.00 13.13
C VAL A 149 3.05 10.20 14.05
N PRO A 150 1.91 10.92 13.94
CA PRO A 150 1.60 12.02 14.84
C PRO A 150 1.61 11.58 16.30
N GLY A 151 2.16 12.42 17.18
CA GLY A 151 2.25 12.14 18.63
C GLY A 151 3.30 11.10 19.05
N ILE A 152 3.76 10.23 18.15
CA ILE A 152 4.78 9.19 18.44
C ILE A 152 6.15 9.60 17.87
N GLY A 153 6.18 10.14 16.66
CA GLY A 153 7.40 10.49 15.93
C GLY A 153 7.68 9.54 14.76
N ARG A 154 8.92 9.55 14.28
CA ARG A 154 9.35 8.69 13.18
C ARG A 154 9.66 7.28 13.67
N LEU A 155 9.02 6.30 13.06
CA LEU A 155 9.23 4.89 13.28
C LEU A 155 9.81 4.21 12.03
N HIS A 156 10.42 3.05 12.20
CA HIS A 156 10.92 2.23 11.10
C HIS A 156 10.83 0.74 11.45
N ASN A 157 10.80 -0.13 10.44
CA ASN A 157 10.89 -1.58 10.65
C ASN A 157 12.31 -2.10 10.37
N GLU A 158 12.78 -3.01 11.22
CA GLU A 158 14.01 -3.79 10.96
C GLU A 158 13.72 -5.18 10.37
N GLN A 159 12.53 -5.71 10.60
CA GLN A 159 12.04 -6.91 9.93
C GLN A 159 11.28 -6.48 8.68
N ALA A 160 11.65 -7.03 7.51
CA ALA A 160 10.98 -6.69 6.26
C ALA A 160 9.50 -7.06 6.31
N VAL A 161 8.66 -6.20 5.74
CA VAL A 161 7.28 -6.55 5.41
C VAL A 161 7.30 -7.27 4.06
N ARG A 162 7.09 -8.59 4.07
CA ARG A 162 6.94 -9.37 2.83
C ARG A 162 5.59 -9.06 2.22
N LEU A 163 5.56 -8.43 1.06
CA LEU A 163 4.36 -8.26 0.25
C LEU A 163 4.40 -9.21 -0.95
N ILE A 164 3.28 -9.88 -1.24
CA ILE A 164 3.16 -10.83 -2.35
C ILE A 164 1.98 -10.49 -3.25
N SER A 165 2.11 -10.81 -4.54
CA SER A 165 1.04 -10.65 -5.52
C SER A 165 1.16 -11.68 -6.66
N ILE A 166 0.04 -11.96 -7.30
CA ILE A 166 0.00 -12.52 -8.66
C ILE A 166 -0.26 -11.35 -9.60
N ILE A 167 0.72 -11.05 -10.44
CA ILE A 167 0.65 -9.89 -11.33
C ILE A 167 0.31 -10.29 -12.77
N HIS A 168 -0.38 -9.39 -13.46
CA HIS A 168 -0.85 -9.56 -14.84
C HIS A 168 -0.16 -8.61 -15.83
N GLY A 169 0.70 -7.73 -15.33
CA GLY A 169 1.50 -6.82 -16.15
C GLY A 169 2.70 -6.25 -15.41
N ILE A 170 3.57 -5.57 -16.16
CA ILE A 170 4.68 -4.77 -15.62
C ILE A 170 4.58 -3.38 -16.29
N PRO A 171 4.37 -2.28 -15.55
CA PRO A 171 4.13 -2.25 -14.09
C PRO A 171 2.81 -2.97 -13.71
N PRO A 172 2.70 -3.48 -12.47
CA PRO A 172 1.56 -4.28 -12.01
C PRO A 172 0.39 -3.40 -11.56
N ILE A 173 -0.11 -2.57 -12.48
CA ILE A 173 -1.20 -1.62 -12.20
C ILE A 173 -2.49 -2.40 -11.89
N GLU A 174 -3.12 -2.04 -10.77
CA GLU A 174 -4.30 -2.66 -10.14
C GLU A 174 -4.09 -4.07 -9.56
N ASP A 175 -2.87 -4.64 -9.61
CA ASP A 175 -2.57 -5.90 -8.91
C ASP A 175 -2.18 -5.59 -7.45
N ALA A 176 -2.98 -6.08 -6.50
CA ALA A 176 -2.74 -5.85 -5.09
C ALA A 176 -1.58 -6.70 -4.54
N TYR A 177 -0.70 -6.05 -3.81
CA TYR A 177 0.36 -6.65 -3.00
C TYR A 177 -0.09 -6.71 -1.54
N ASN A 178 -0.18 -7.92 -0.99
CA ASN A 178 -0.67 -8.13 0.37
C ASN A 178 0.42 -8.69 1.26
N ALA A 179 0.46 -8.24 2.51
CA ALA A 179 1.20 -8.90 3.57
C ALA A 179 0.50 -10.21 4.01
N PRO A 180 1.19 -11.12 4.71
CA PRO A 180 0.57 -12.26 5.37
C PRO A 180 -0.51 -11.85 6.37
N GLU A 181 -1.57 -12.65 6.53
CA GLU A 181 -2.73 -12.34 7.40
C GLU A 181 -2.35 -12.13 8.88
N ASN A 182 -1.33 -12.83 9.37
CA ASN A 182 -0.86 -12.73 10.77
C ASN A 182 0.41 -11.85 10.88
N LEU A 183 0.43 -10.71 10.17
CA LEU A 183 1.54 -9.79 10.23
C LEU A 183 1.66 -9.20 11.65
N ALA A 184 2.88 -9.11 12.16
CA ALA A 184 3.18 -8.45 13.43
C ALA A 184 4.62 -7.92 13.36
N VAL A 185 4.85 -6.93 12.50
CA VAL A 185 6.20 -6.36 12.30
C VAL A 185 6.42 -5.22 13.29
N PRO A 186 7.45 -5.28 14.16
CA PRO A 186 7.74 -4.19 15.07
C PRO A 186 8.15 -2.91 14.34
N LEU A 187 7.61 -1.79 14.81
CA LEU A 187 7.97 -0.44 14.42
C LEU A 187 8.73 0.22 15.56
N LEU A 188 10.00 0.52 15.32
CA LEU A 188 10.97 1.00 16.29
C LEU A 188 11.20 2.51 16.13
N ASP A 189 11.41 3.21 17.24
CA ASP A 189 11.93 4.58 17.23
C ASP A 189 13.45 4.62 16.99
N SER A 190 14.04 5.80 16.94
CA SER A 190 15.48 5.99 16.73
C SER A 190 16.37 5.37 17.83
N GLN A 191 15.79 5.02 18.97
CA GLN A 191 16.48 4.39 20.10
C GLN A 191 16.37 2.86 20.06
N GLY A 192 15.71 2.30 19.03
CA GLY A 192 15.47 0.86 18.92
C GLY A 192 14.38 0.36 19.86
N ILE A 193 13.51 1.25 20.37
CA ILE A 193 12.38 0.84 21.21
C ILE A 193 11.15 0.64 20.31
N VAL A 194 10.50 -0.51 20.48
CA VAL A 194 9.22 -0.81 19.80
C VAL A 194 8.14 0.14 20.33
N ARG A 195 7.54 0.92 19.42
CA ARG A 195 6.44 1.85 19.73
C ARG A 195 5.10 1.40 19.17
N ALA A 196 5.14 0.64 18.07
CA ALA A 196 3.96 0.12 17.41
C ALA A 196 4.26 -1.23 16.77
N LEU A 197 3.21 -1.95 16.39
CA LEU A 197 3.26 -3.12 15.53
C LEU A 197 2.50 -2.82 14.24
N LEU A 198 3.04 -3.24 13.10
CA LEU A 198 2.33 -3.22 11.83
C LEU A 198 1.63 -4.57 11.65
N GLY A 199 0.30 -4.57 11.66
CA GLY A 199 -0.52 -5.78 11.64
C GLY A 199 -1.29 -6.04 10.34
N HIS A 200 -1.43 -5.01 9.48
CA HIS A 200 -1.95 -5.17 8.13
C HIS A 200 -1.20 -4.25 7.18
N VAL A 201 -0.93 -4.74 5.97
CA VAL A 201 -0.44 -3.93 4.85
C VAL A 201 -1.01 -4.46 3.54
N GLN A 202 -1.59 -3.55 2.77
CA GLN A 202 -1.89 -3.73 1.36
C GLN A 202 -1.30 -2.57 0.56
N HIS A 203 -0.74 -2.86 -0.61
CA HIS A 203 -0.25 -1.85 -1.56
C HIS A 203 -0.78 -2.15 -2.96
N VAL A 204 -1.28 -1.12 -3.63
CA VAL A 204 -1.85 -1.22 -4.97
C VAL A 204 -1.27 -0.12 -5.84
N PRO A 205 -0.38 -0.45 -6.80
CA PRO A 205 -0.04 0.43 -7.92
C PRO A 205 -1.32 0.77 -8.69
N CYS A 206 -1.60 2.05 -8.91
CA CYS A 206 -2.89 2.46 -9.45
C CYS A 206 -2.76 3.54 -10.52
N GLN A 207 -3.84 3.73 -11.28
CA GLN A 207 -3.94 4.84 -12.21
C GLN A 207 -3.98 6.20 -11.46
N PRO A 208 -3.47 7.30 -12.06
CA PRO A 208 -3.53 8.62 -11.43
C PRO A 208 -4.94 9.09 -11.04
N SER A 209 -5.97 8.65 -11.79
CA SER A 209 -7.38 8.90 -11.48
C SER A 209 -7.80 8.27 -10.15
N HIS A 210 -7.41 7.01 -9.89
CA HIS A 210 -7.72 6.30 -8.64
C HIS A 210 -7.05 6.98 -7.44
N ARG A 211 -5.78 7.36 -7.58
CA ARG A 211 -5.08 8.14 -6.56
C ARG A 211 -5.78 9.47 -6.26
N LYS A 212 -6.21 10.20 -7.30
CA LYS A 212 -6.93 11.47 -7.12
C LYS A 212 -8.21 11.27 -6.32
N ILE A 213 -9.02 10.27 -6.67
CA ILE A 213 -10.26 9.95 -5.95
C ILE A 213 -9.97 9.62 -4.48
N LYS A 214 -9.02 8.72 -4.23
CA LYS A 214 -8.66 8.31 -2.87
C LYS A 214 -8.10 9.47 -2.04
N ARG A 215 -7.31 10.36 -2.65
CA ARG A 215 -6.83 11.58 -1.99
C ARG A 215 -7.96 12.51 -1.57
N GLU A 216 -8.97 12.72 -2.43
CA GLU A 216 -10.13 13.54 -2.06
C GLU A 216 -10.91 12.93 -0.89
N LEU A 217 -11.04 11.59 -0.85
CA LEU A 217 -11.66 10.89 0.28
C LEU A 217 -10.91 11.14 1.59
N ILE A 218 -9.57 10.98 1.60
CA ILE A 218 -8.72 11.28 2.77
C ILE A 218 -8.89 12.74 3.24
N LEU A 219 -8.98 13.69 2.30
CA LEU A 219 -9.19 15.10 2.63
C LEU A 219 -10.58 15.37 3.22
N LEU A 220 -11.60 14.64 2.77
CA LEU A 220 -12.95 14.73 3.32
C LEU A 220 -13.01 14.17 4.74
N GLU A 221 -12.36 13.04 5.01
CA GLU A 221 -12.24 12.46 6.35
C GLU A 221 -11.56 13.44 7.31
N LYS A 222 -10.44 14.03 6.90
CA LYS A 222 -9.75 15.06 7.67
C LYS A 222 -10.65 16.27 7.99
N LYS A 223 -11.42 16.74 7.00
CA LYS A 223 -12.36 17.86 7.21
C LYS A 223 -13.48 17.48 8.17
N LEU A 224 -14.01 16.26 8.06
CA LEU A 224 -15.05 15.76 8.95
C LEU A 224 -14.54 15.70 10.39
N ASP A 225 -13.34 15.18 10.61
CA ASP A 225 -12.71 15.11 11.94
C ASP A 225 -12.55 16.50 12.57
N LEU A 226 -12.04 17.48 11.80
CA LEU A 226 -11.93 18.87 12.25
C LEU A 226 -13.28 19.48 12.64
N LEU A 227 -14.33 19.21 11.86
CA LEU A 227 -15.67 19.72 12.18
C LEU A 227 -16.23 19.11 13.47
N LEU A 228 -15.99 17.82 13.71
CA LEU A 228 -16.41 17.16 14.94
C LEU A 228 -15.71 17.74 16.17
N GLN A 229 -14.41 18.01 16.07
CA GLN A 229 -13.65 18.65 17.15
C GLN A 229 -14.19 20.04 17.52
N ILE A 230 -14.62 20.83 16.52
CA ILE A 230 -15.23 22.14 16.76
C ILE A 230 -16.56 21.99 17.51
N VAL A 231 -17.42 21.06 17.09
CA VAL A 231 -18.74 20.85 17.71
C VAL A 231 -18.62 20.38 19.16
N ASP A 232 -17.63 19.54 19.48
CA ASP A 232 -17.43 19.02 20.83
C ASP A 232 -16.69 20.01 21.76
N GLY A 233 -16.00 21.02 21.21
CA GLY A 233 -15.25 22.03 21.97
C GLY A 233 -16.08 23.20 22.52
N ASP A 234 -17.33 23.35 22.07
CA ASP A 234 -18.26 24.42 22.48
C ASP A 234 -19.19 24.02 23.66
N GLY A 235 -18.83 22.98 24.43
CA GLY A 235 -19.62 22.39 25.53
C GLY A 235 -19.16 22.71 26.94
#